data_AF-A0A2J0L444-F1
#
_entry.id   AF-A0A2J0L444-F1
#
_cell.length_a   1.000
_cell.length_b   1.000
_cell.length_c   1.000
_cell.angle_alpha   90.00
_cell.angle_beta   90.00
_cell.angle_gamma   90.00
#
_symmetry.space_group_name_H-M   'P 1'
#
loop_
_entity.id
_entity.type
_entity.pdbx_description
1 polymer ?
#
loop_
_entity_poly.entity_id
_entity_poly.type
_entity_poly.pdbx_seq_one_letter_code
_entity_poly.pdbx_strand_id
1 'polypeptide(L)'
;MKNIWRAIDANFNRIREGLRVSEEVTRFVWDDKALTKRLKSARQRIQGIYKEIPNISKIIATSRNSQDDIGKKSSFAEMRRGSANEIFYANIQRSKESARVLEEFLKLIDARLSDRCKSLRFYLYEIEKRALAKRRI
;
A
#
# COMPACT_ATOMS: atom_id res chain seq x y z
N MET A 1 -10.75 19.31 -7.75
CA MET A 1 -9.40 18.79 -7.46
C MET A 1 -9.18 18.36 -6.00
N LYS A 2 -9.72 19.04 -4.96
CA LYS A 2 -9.52 18.66 -3.54
C LYS A 2 -9.83 17.18 -3.22
N ASN A 3 -10.89 16.62 -3.81
CA ASN A 3 -11.27 15.21 -3.60
C ASN A 3 -10.32 14.19 -4.25
N ILE A 4 -9.67 14.55 -5.37
CA ILE A 4 -8.64 13.71 -6.02
C ILE A 4 -7.42 13.58 -5.08
N TRP A 5 -6.97 14.69 -4.52
CA TRP A 5 -5.84 14.70 -3.59
C TRP A 5 -6.12 13.96 -2.28
N ARG A 6 -7.37 14.02 -1.77
CA ARG A 6 -7.81 13.18 -0.65
C ARG A 6 -7.69 11.69 -0.97
N ALA A 7 -8.15 11.27 -2.14
CA ALA A 7 -8.04 9.88 -2.56
C ALA A 7 -6.57 9.44 -2.71
N ILE A 8 -5.72 10.30 -3.26
CA ILE A 8 -4.28 10.04 -3.38
C ILE A 8 -3.62 9.90 -1.99
N ASP A 9 -3.84 10.84 -1.05
CA ASP A 9 -3.29 10.76 0.31
C ASP A 9 -3.74 9.49 1.05
N ALA A 10 -5.03 9.19 1.00
CA ALA A 10 -5.60 8.01 1.64
C ALA A 10 -4.95 6.72 1.13
N ASN A 11 -4.77 6.58 -0.19
CA ASN A 11 -4.17 5.38 -0.77
C ASN A 11 -2.65 5.32 -0.55
N PHE A 12 -1.94 6.43 -0.48
CA PHE A 12 -0.54 6.47 -0.01
C PHE A 12 -0.42 6.04 1.45
N ASN A 13 -1.39 6.36 2.31
CA ASN A 13 -1.39 5.88 3.68
C ASN A 13 -1.64 4.36 3.74
N ARG A 14 -2.73 3.90 3.11
CA ARG A 14 -3.15 2.49 3.10
C ARG A 14 -2.06 1.55 2.58
N ILE A 15 -1.37 1.90 1.49
CA ILE A 15 -0.28 1.08 0.97
C ILE A 15 0.93 1.06 1.93
N ARG A 16 1.27 2.18 2.59
CA ARG A 16 2.41 2.22 3.52
C ARG A 16 2.13 1.39 4.77
N GLU A 17 0.91 1.42 5.28
CA GLU A 17 0.46 0.60 6.40
C GLU A 17 0.43 -0.88 6.01
N GLY A 18 -0.20 -1.24 4.89
CA GLY A 18 -0.26 -2.62 4.41
C GLY A 18 1.14 -3.23 4.17
N LEU A 19 2.05 -2.46 3.57
CA LEU A 19 3.44 -2.89 3.40
C LEU A 19 4.19 -2.97 4.73
N ARG A 20 3.89 -2.11 5.72
CA ARG A 20 4.50 -2.20 7.07
C ARG A 20 4.12 -3.51 7.71
N VAL A 21 2.82 -3.81 7.76
CA VAL A 21 2.32 -5.03 8.42
C VAL A 21 2.88 -6.27 7.73
N SER A 22 2.85 -6.31 6.40
CA SER A 22 3.42 -7.41 5.63
C SER A 22 4.92 -7.62 5.92
N GLU A 23 5.69 -6.51 6.04
CA GLU A 23 7.12 -6.57 6.35
C GLU A 23 7.37 -7.16 7.73
N GLU A 24 6.60 -6.76 8.74
CA GLU A 24 6.74 -7.28 10.10
C GLU A 24 6.39 -8.77 10.19
N VAL A 25 5.36 -9.22 9.47
CA VAL A 25 5.06 -10.66 9.36
C VAL A 25 6.26 -11.40 8.78
N THR A 26 6.81 -10.91 7.66
CA THR A 26 7.98 -11.58 7.05
C THR A 26 9.22 -11.53 7.92
N ARG A 27 9.37 -10.49 8.75
CA ARG A 27 10.55 -10.26 9.57
C ARG A 27 10.54 -11.07 10.86
N PHE A 28 9.42 -11.04 11.58
CA PHE A 28 9.34 -11.53 12.96
C PHE A 28 8.56 -12.82 13.13
N VAL A 29 7.66 -13.14 12.19
CA VAL A 29 6.86 -14.37 12.26
C VAL A 29 7.43 -15.46 11.37
N TRP A 30 7.97 -15.06 10.22
CA TRP A 30 8.49 -16.01 9.23
C TRP A 30 10.01 -16.04 9.12
N ASP A 31 10.71 -15.11 9.76
CA ASP A 31 12.17 -14.93 9.67
C ASP A 31 12.71 -14.94 8.21
N ASP A 32 11.90 -14.50 7.26
CA ASP A 32 12.22 -14.52 5.83
C ASP A 32 12.91 -13.22 5.42
N LYS A 33 14.24 -13.22 5.58
CA LYS A 33 15.11 -12.07 5.23
C LYS A 33 14.93 -11.63 3.76
N ALA A 34 14.68 -12.57 2.85
CA ALA A 34 14.54 -12.27 1.43
C ALA A 34 13.23 -11.52 1.15
N LEU A 35 12.10 -11.96 1.71
CA LEU A 35 10.82 -11.24 1.58
C LEU A 35 10.84 -9.90 2.33
N THR A 36 11.44 -9.86 3.51
CA THR A 36 11.62 -8.62 4.29
C THR A 36 12.33 -7.56 3.48
N LYS A 37 13.45 -7.91 2.82
CA LYS A 37 14.20 -6.97 1.96
C LYS A 37 13.36 -6.46 0.79
N ARG A 38 12.53 -7.32 0.19
CA ARG A 38 11.65 -6.94 -0.92
C ARG A 38 10.55 -5.97 -0.47
N LEU A 39 9.91 -6.22 0.67
CA LEU A 39 8.90 -5.32 1.23
C LEU A 39 9.50 -3.98 1.66
N LYS A 40 10.70 -3.98 2.25
CA LYS A 40 11.45 -2.75 2.51
C LYS A 40 11.71 -1.96 1.22
N SER A 41 12.09 -2.63 0.13
CA SER A 41 12.27 -1.98 -1.18
C SER A 41 10.95 -1.41 -1.72
N ALA A 42 9.83 -2.14 -1.59
CA ALA A 42 8.51 -1.65 -1.97
C ALA A 42 8.12 -0.37 -1.19
N ARG A 43 8.39 -0.34 0.13
CA ARG A 43 8.17 0.84 0.98
C ARG A 43 9.01 2.04 0.54
N GLN A 44 10.27 1.82 0.18
CA GLN A 44 11.14 2.88 -0.32
C GLN A 44 10.65 3.42 -1.67
N ARG A 45 10.24 2.54 -2.59
CA ARG A 45 9.69 2.93 -3.90
C ARG A 45 8.45 3.81 -3.76
N ILE A 46 7.48 3.40 -2.94
CA ILE A 46 6.26 4.19 -2.75
C ILE A 46 6.54 5.53 -2.06
N GLN A 47 7.48 5.55 -1.11
CA GLN A 47 7.91 6.80 -0.47
C GLN A 47 8.62 7.74 -1.45
N GLY A 48 9.36 7.20 -2.42
CA GLY A 48 9.96 7.97 -3.52
C GLY A 48 8.90 8.62 -4.40
N ILE A 49 7.92 7.84 -4.86
CA ILE A 49 6.79 8.35 -5.66
C ILE A 49 6.08 9.48 -4.91
N TYR A 50 5.79 9.30 -3.62
CA TYR A 50 5.15 10.33 -2.80
C TYR A 50 5.96 11.64 -2.75
N LYS A 51 7.29 11.55 -2.58
CA LYS A 51 8.17 12.73 -2.46
C LYS A 51 8.34 13.50 -3.77
N GLU A 52 8.17 12.83 -4.91
CA GLU A 52 8.30 13.46 -6.22
C GLU A 52 7.06 14.25 -6.64
N ILE A 53 5.94 14.12 -5.92
CA ILE A 53 4.75 14.94 -6.17
C ILE A 53 5.01 16.37 -5.66
N PRO A 54 5.00 17.39 -6.54
CA PRO A 54 5.26 18.77 -6.13
C PRO A 54 4.24 19.27 -5.10
N ASN A 55 4.72 19.94 -4.05
CA ASN A 55 3.90 20.55 -3.00
C ASN A 55 2.95 19.59 -2.26
N ILE A 56 3.21 18.28 -2.30
CA ILE A 56 2.32 17.24 -1.73
C ILE A 56 1.95 17.50 -0.26
N SER A 57 2.89 17.98 0.56
CA SER A 57 2.65 18.31 1.97
C SER A 57 1.60 19.41 2.14
N LYS A 58 1.70 20.50 1.37
CA LYS A 58 0.76 21.63 1.39
C LYS A 58 -0.60 21.24 0.81
N ILE A 59 -0.59 20.44 -0.25
CA ILE A 59 -1.81 19.90 -0.89
C ILE A 59 -2.57 18.98 0.08
N ILE A 60 -1.86 18.13 0.82
CA ILE A 60 -2.47 17.23 1.79
C ILE A 60 -3.01 17.99 3.00
N ALA A 61 -2.23 18.93 3.56
CA ALA A 61 -2.67 19.74 4.69
C ALA A 61 -3.98 20.49 4.40
N THR A 62 -4.16 20.96 3.17
CA THR A 62 -5.37 21.69 2.74
C THR A 62 -6.52 20.78 2.30
N SER A 63 -6.25 19.51 2.01
CA SER A 63 -7.24 18.53 1.53
C SER A 63 -7.73 17.55 2.59
N ARG A 64 -6.97 17.33 3.67
CA ARG A 64 -7.38 16.45 4.77
C ARG A 64 -8.65 16.96 5.44
N ASN A 65 -9.67 16.11 5.43
CA ASN A 65 -10.79 16.17 6.34
C ASN A 65 -10.95 14.75 6.90
N SER A 66 -10.29 14.48 8.04
CA SER A 66 -10.24 13.17 8.70
C SER A 66 -11.56 12.81 9.41
N GLN A 67 -12.49 13.76 9.53
CA GLN A 67 -13.77 13.54 10.18
C GLN A 67 -14.83 12.96 9.22
N ASP A 68 -14.78 13.28 7.93
CA ASP A 68 -15.77 12.85 6.91
C ASP A 68 -15.30 11.68 6.03
N ASP A 69 -14.48 10.76 6.53
CA ASP A 69 -14.13 9.57 5.76
C ASP A 69 -15.32 8.58 5.77
N ILE A 70 -16.12 8.65 4.70
CA ILE A 70 -17.26 7.77 4.41
C ILE A 70 -16.70 6.35 4.21
N GLY A 71 -16.55 5.62 5.30
CA GLY A 71 -15.85 4.33 5.34
C GLY A 71 -15.48 3.84 6.73
N LYS A 72 -15.66 4.66 7.78
CA LYS A 72 -15.37 4.33 9.19
C LYS A 72 -16.18 3.18 9.83
N LYS A 73 -17.02 2.46 9.08
CA LYS A 73 -17.60 1.21 9.58
C LYS A 73 -16.65 0.07 9.29
N SER A 74 -15.72 -0.18 10.21
CA SER A 74 -14.98 -1.44 10.28
C SER A 74 -15.99 -2.57 10.35
N SER A 75 -16.07 -3.39 9.29
CA SER A 75 -16.94 -4.57 9.31
C SER A 75 -16.43 -5.53 10.39
N PHE A 76 -17.34 -6.23 11.08
CA PHE A 76 -16.99 -7.27 12.07
C PHE A 76 -16.01 -8.34 11.53
N ALA A 77 -15.89 -8.48 10.20
CA ALA A 77 -14.92 -9.34 9.53
C ALA A 77 -13.46 -8.87 9.64
N GLU A 78 -13.17 -7.60 9.99
CA GLU A 78 -11.80 -7.15 10.29
C GLU A 78 -11.29 -7.65 11.66
N MET A 79 -12.18 -8.13 12.53
CA MET A 79 -11.90 -8.35 13.95
C MET A 79 -11.29 -9.72 14.27
N ARG A 80 -11.30 -10.68 13.33
CA ARG A 80 -10.65 -12.00 13.51
C ARG A 80 -9.80 -12.35 12.30
N ARG A 81 -8.49 -12.46 12.52
CA ARG A 81 -7.54 -13.10 11.60
C ARG A 81 -7.08 -14.39 12.26
N GLY A 82 -7.21 -15.53 11.56
CA GLY A 82 -6.88 -16.85 12.10
C GLY A 82 -5.38 -17.15 12.11
N SER A 83 -4.57 -16.44 11.32
CA SER A 83 -3.14 -16.72 11.18
C SER A 83 -2.30 -15.54 10.67
N ALA A 84 -0.99 -15.60 10.86
CA ALA A 84 -0.05 -14.65 10.25
C ALA A 84 -0.08 -14.68 8.72
N ASN A 85 -0.44 -15.83 8.11
CA ASN A 85 -0.66 -15.96 6.67
C ASN A 85 -1.82 -15.10 6.20
N GLU A 86 -2.95 -15.10 6.91
CA GLU A 86 -4.09 -14.23 6.61
C GLU A 86 -3.77 -12.75 6.82
N ILE A 87 -3.02 -12.42 7.88
CA ILE A 87 -2.56 -11.04 8.14
C ILE A 87 -1.72 -10.56 6.96
N PHE A 88 -0.73 -11.33 6.53
CA PHE A 88 0.09 -11.00 5.37
C PHE A 88 -0.75 -10.87 4.10
N TYR A 89 -1.59 -11.86 3.80
CA TYR A 89 -2.38 -11.91 2.58
C TYR A 89 -3.33 -10.71 2.47
N ALA A 90 -4.07 -10.40 3.54
CA ALA A 90 -4.97 -9.26 3.54
C ALA A 90 -4.23 -7.93 3.33
N ASN A 91 -3.07 -7.75 3.98
CA ASN A 91 -2.30 -6.52 3.88
C ASN A 91 -1.59 -6.36 2.53
N ILE A 92 -1.12 -7.45 1.91
CA ILE A 92 -0.53 -7.40 0.57
C ILE A 92 -1.60 -7.14 -0.50
N GLN A 93 -2.81 -7.69 -0.35
CA GLN A 93 -3.95 -7.38 -1.23
C GLN A 93 -4.35 -5.91 -1.15
N ARG A 94 -4.57 -5.38 0.06
CA ARG A 94 -4.87 -3.94 0.27
C ARG A 94 -3.77 -3.03 -0.31
N SER A 95 -2.51 -3.45 -0.22
CA SER A 95 -1.39 -2.72 -0.80
C SER A 95 -1.46 -2.69 -2.34
N LYS A 96 -1.84 -3.80 -2.99
CA LYS A 96 -2.03 -3.88 -4.44
C LYS A 96 -3.22 -3.05 -4.92
N GLU A 97 -4.34 -3.09 -4.19
CA GLU A 97 -5.52 -2.26 -4.46
C GLU A 97 -5.16 -0.77 -4.37
N SER A 98 -4.47 -0.38 -3.30
CA SER A 98 -4.01 1.00 -3.12
C SER A 98 -3.04 1.42 -4.22
N ALA A 99 -2.13 0.54 -4.65
CA ALA A 99 -1.25 0.80 -5.79
C ALA A 99 -2.03 0.99 -7.10
N ARG A 100 -3.11 0.22 -7.32
CA ARG A 100 -3.98 0.34 -8.48
C ARG A 100 -4.74 1.67 -8.49
N VAL A 101 -5.23 2.11 -7.33
CA VAL A 101 -5.89 3.40 -7.21
C VAL A 101 -4.90 4.53 -7.48
N LEU A 102 -3.70 4.48 -6.90
CA LEU A 102 -2.67 5.49 -7.16
C LEU A 102 -2.24 5.52 -8.63
N GLU A 103 -2.10 4.35 -9.27
CA GLU A 103 -1.83 4.23 -10.71
C GLU A 103 -2.87 5.03 -11.53
N GLU A 104 -4.17 4.82 -11.28
CA GLU A 104 -5.21 5.53 -12.03
C GLU A 104 -5.30 7.02 -11.70
N PHE A 105 -5.24 7.39 -10.43
CA PHE A 105 -5.38 8.80 -10.01
C PHE A 105 -4.18 9.64 -10.42
N LEU A 106 -2.97 9.08 -10.42
CA LEU A 106 -1.77 9.81 -10.84
C LEU A 106 -1.70 10.03 -12.35
N LYS A 107 -2.50 9.33 -13.18
CA LYS A 107 -2.60 9.67 -14.62
C LYS A 107 -3.10 11.10 -14.84
N LEU A 108 -3.91 11.62 -13.91
CA LEU A 108 -4.42 12.98 -13.95
C LEU A 108 -3.37 14.03 -13.55
N ILE A 109 -2.23 13.60 -12.99
CA ILE A 109 -1.22 14.46 -12.37
C ILE A 109 0.13 14.34 -13.10
N ASP A 110 0.70 13.14 -13.15
CA ASP A 110 1.95 12.82 -13.85
C ASP A 110 1.94 11.34 -14.29
N ALA A 111 1.91 11.12 -15.60
CA ALA A 111 1.89 9.79 -16.20
C ALA A 111 3.09 8.91 -15.80
N ARG A 112 4.26 9.51 -15.53
CA ARG A 112 5.47 8.79 -15.09
C ARG A 112 5.29 8.26 -13.67
N LEU A 113 4.67 9.03 -12.78
CA LEU A 113 4.37 8.57 -11.42
C LEU A 113 3.30 7.46 -11.43
N SER A 114 2.31 7.58 -12.32
CA SER A 114 1.34 6.50 -12.59
C SER A 114 2.04 5.21 -13.01
N ASP A 115 2.96 5.26 -13.97
CA ASP A 115 3.68 4.07 -14.44
C ASP A 115 4.58 3.44 -13.35
N ARG A 116 5.14 4.25 -12.46
CA ARG A 116 5.86 3.75 -11.28
C ARG A 116 4.94 3.04 -10.28
N CYS A 117 3.71 3.52 -10.09
CA CYS A 117 2.69 2.82 -9.30
C CYS A 117 2.29 1.48 -9.95
N LYS A 118 2.14 1.44 -11.27
CA LYS A 118 1.93 0.19 -12.03
C LYS A 118 3.07 -0.79 -11.82
N SER A 119 4.31 -0.34 -11.98
CA SER A 119 5.52 -1.14 -11.77
C SER A 119 5.62 -1.65 -10.32
N LEU A 120 5.28 -0.82 -9.33
CA LEU A 120 5.19 -1.24 -7.94
C LEU A 120 4.13 -2.32 -7.74
N ARG A 121 2.94 -2.18 -8.34
CA ARG A 121 1.87 -3.18 -8.25
C ARG A 121 2.32 -4.54 -8.79
N PHE A 122 3.01 -4.58 -9.92
CA PHE A 122 3.62 -5.81 -10.44
C PHE A 122 4.66 -6.40 -9.50
N TYR A 123 5.49 -5.55 -8.90
CA TYR A 123 6.45 -5.99 -7.88
C TYR A 123 5.76 -6.61 -6.65
N LEU A 124 4.58 -6.12 -6.25
CA LEU A 124 3.81 -6.69 -5.16
C LEU A 124 3.21 -8.07 -5.50
N TYR A 125 2.74 -8.28 -6.74
CA TYR A 125 2.32 -9.63 -7.18
C TYR A 125 3.47 -10.63 -7.09
N GLU A 126 4.68 -10.23 -7.46
CA GLU A 126 5.87 -11.10 -7.36
C GLU A 126 6.24 -11.41 -5.91
N ILE A 127 6.11 -10.45 -4.98
CA ILE A 127 6.31 -10.69 -3.55
C ILE A 127 5.29 -11.71 -3.03
N GLU A 128 4.01 -11.53 -3.36
CA GLU A 128 2.94 -12.44 -2.96
C GLU A 128 3.17 -13.85 -3.50
N LYS A 129 3.43 -14.01 -4.81
CA LYS A 129 3.68 -15.30 -5.44
C LYS A 129 4.80 -16.08 -4.73
N ARG A 130 5.89 -15.38 -4.40
CA ARG A 130 7.02 -15.97 -3.64
C ARG A 130 6.63 -16.33 -2.21
N ALA A 131 5.82 -15.51 -1.56
CA ALA A 131 5.36 -15.77 -0.21
C ALA A 131 4.46 -17.01 -0.14
N LEU A 132 3.53 -17.18 -1.11
CA LEU A 132 2.64 -18.33 -1.23
C LEU A 132 3.41 -19.61 -1.59
N ALA A 133 4.32 -19.54 -2.57
CA ALA A 133 5.11 -20.71 -2.99
C ALA A 133 5.91 -21.34 -1.84
N LYS A 134 6.46 -20.51 -0.94
CA LYS A 134 7.21 -21.00 0.24
C LYS A 134 6.33 -21.58 1.34
N ARG A 135 5.04 -21.23 1.37
CA ARG A 135 4.14 -21.53 2.51
C ARG A 135 3.05 -22.54 2.18
N ARG A 136 3.02 -23.07 0.95
CA ARG A 136 2.05 -24.06 0.47
C ARG A 136 0.62 -23.72 0.95
N ILE A 137 0.21 -22.48 0.68
CA ILE A 137 -1.20 -22.08 0.72
C ILE A 137 -1.75 -22.27 -0.69
#